data_AF-A0AA97E336-F1
#
_entry.id   AF-A0AA97E336-F1
#
_cell.length_a   1.000
_cell.length_b   1.000
_cell.length_c   1.000
_cell.angle_alpha   90.00
_cell.angle_beta   90.00
_cell.angle_gamma   90.00
#
_symmetry.space_group_name_H-M   'P 1'
#
loop_
_entity.id
_entity.type
_entity.pdbx_description
1 polymer ?
#
loop_
_entity_poly.entity_id
_entity_poly.type
_entity_poly.pdbx_seq_one_letter_code
_entity_poly.pdbx_strand_id
1 'polypeptide(L)'
;MSAAVKPPLYVSNIPVRWGDMDTNQHVNNTRYYQYLEEARIEWLDGIGAQRRQVGQGLVLLSCTHHFLKPVDHPSTVVVELHAGEVGRTSLTLKHKMYVQGDTALVGYGEVKMV
;
A
#
# COMPACT_ATOMS: atom_id res chain seq x y z
N MET A 1 6.35 -27.34 -7.54
CA MET A 1 5.20 -26.72 -8.25
C MET A 1 5.17 -25.26 -7.85
N SER A 2 5.45 -24.34 -8.78
CA SER A 2 5.42 -22.90 -8.49
C SER A 2 3.98 -22.50 -8.20
N ALA A 3 3.70 -21.97 -7.01
CA ALA A 3 2.37 -21.45 -6.69
C ALA A 3 2.07 -20.31 -7.67
N ALA A 4 0.97 -20.42 -8.41
CA ALA A 4 0.53 -19.36 -9.32
C ALA A 4 0.42 -18.05 -8.55
N VAL A 5 1.12 -17.01 -9.03
CA VAL A 5 1.06 -15.66 -8.44
C VAL A 5 -0.37 -15.17 -8.62
N LYS A 6 -1.11 -15.03 -7.51
CA LYS A 6 -2.44 -14.44 -7.57
C LYS A 6 -2.31 -12.97 -7.98
N PRO A 7 -3.19 -12.48 -8.87
CA PRO A 7 -3.17 -11.07 -9.26
C PRO A 7 -3.49 -10.18 -8.05
N PRO A 8 -3.01 -8.92 -8.05
CA PRO A 8 -3.39 -7.97 -7.03
C PRO A 8 -4.90 -7.70 -7.06
N LEU A 9 -5.47 -7.41 -5.89
CA LEU A 9 -6.83 -6.89 -5.74
C LEU A 9 -6.96 -5.49 -6.32
N TYR A 10 -5.90 -4.69 -6.20
CA TYR A 10 -5.87 -3.31 -6.66
C TYR A 10 -4.42 -2.85 -6.89
N VAL A 11 -4.24 -1.92 -7.83
CA VAL A 11 -2.95 -1.30 -8.13
C VAL A 11 -3.15 0.21 -8.15
N SER A 12 -2.44 0.91 -7.26
CA SER A 12 -2.40 2.37 -7.22
C SER A 12 -1.06 2.88 -7.76
N ASN A 13 -1.10 3.97 -8.52
CA ASN A 13 0.08 4.63 -9.07
C ASN A 13 0.19 6.03 -8.46
N ILE A 14 1.15 6.21 -7.56
CA ILE A 14 1.26 7.40 -6.71
C ILE A 14 2.53 8.17 -7.09
N PRO A 15 2.42 9.35 -7.74
CA PRO A 15 3.57 10.19 -8.03
C PRO A 15 4.24 10.65 -6.75
N VAL A 16 5.55 10.44 -6.65
CA VAL A 16 6.36 10.94 -5.53
C VAL A 16 6.47 12.45 -5.64
N ARG A 17 6.18 13.16 -4.55
CA ARG A 17 6.37 14.62 -4.48
C ARG A 17 7.79 14.91 -4.01
N TRP A 18 8.36 16.02 -4.46
CA TRP A 18 9.67 16.46 -3.95
C TRP A 18 9.68 16.59 -2.42
N GLY A 19 8.58 17.08 -1.82
CA GLY A 19 8.41 17.19 -0.37
C GLY A 19 8.13 15.88 0.38
N ASP A 20 8.10 14.74 -0.31
CA ASP A 20 8.06 13.42 0.32
C ASP A 20 9.46 12.93 0.71
N MET A 21 10.51 13.53 0.14
CA MET A 21 11.90 13.23 0.51
C MET A 21 12.31 13.91 1.81
N ASP A 22 13.24 13.30 2.54
CA ASP A 22 13.88 13.90 3.71
C ASP A 22 15.32 14.35 3.42
N THR A 23 16.04 14.74 4.47
CA THR A 23 17.44 15.21 4.37
C THR A 23 18.40 14.19 3.78
N ASN A 24 18.04 12.90 3.77
CA ASN A 24 18.85 11.85 3.15
C ASN A 24 18.63 11.73 1.64
N GLN A 25 17.84 12.62 1.02
CA GLN A 25 17.59 12.65 -0.43
C GLN A 25 16.82 11.45 -0.99
N HIS A 26 16.08 10.74 -0.14
CA HIS A 26 15.15 9.69 -0.56
C HIS A 26 13.81 9.91 0.16
N VAL A 27 12.74 9.28 -0.33
CA VAL A 27 11.40 9.32 0.29
C VAL A 27 11.50 8.93 1.76
N ASN A 28 10.96 9.80 2.62
CA ASN A 28 10.92 9.56 4.05
C ASN A 28 10.10 8.30 4.37
N ASN A 29 10.60 7.48 5.29
CA ASN A 29 9.97 6.20 5.64
C ASN A 29 8.50 6.32 6.08
N THR A 30 8.08 7.44 6.67
CA THR A 30 6.68 7.67 7.06
C THR A 30 5.76 7.83 5.85
N ARG A 31 6.25 8.31 4.70
CA ARG A 31 5.45 8.52 3.49
C ARG A 31 4.94 7.23 2.87
N TYR A 32 5.67 6.13 3.02
CA TYR A 32 5.22 4.81 2.56
C TYR A 32 3.88 4.42 3.20
N TYR A 33 3.62 4.79 4.46
CA TYR A 33 2.33 4.53 5.11
C TYR A 33 1.20 5.36 4.52
N GLN A 34 1.48 6.59 4.09
CA GLN A 34 0.51 7.43 3.38
C GLN A 34 0.20 6.87 1.98
N TYR A 35 1.21 6.36 1.27
CA TYR A 35 1.00 5.69 -0.02
C TYR A 35 0.12 4.43 0.14
N LEU A 36 0.33 3.66 1.21
CA LEU A 36 -0.54 2.52 1.54
C LEU A 36 -1.95 2.96 1.89
N GLU A 37 -2.10 4.09 2.60
CA GLU A 37 -3.42 4.64 2.93
C GLU A 37 -4.18 5.05 1.68
N GLU A 38 -3.56 5.83 0.80
CA GLU A 38 -4.15 6.25 -0.48
C GLU A 38 -4.58 5.04 -1.30
N ALA A 39 -3.70 4.05 -1.48
CA ALA A 39 -4.03 2.84 -2.22
C ALA A 39 -5.23 2.07 -1.62
N ARG A 40 -5.39 2.06 -0.29
CA ARG A 40 -6.54 1.43 0.37
C ARG A 40 -7.82 2.24 0.17
N ILE A 41 -7.75 3.57 0.23
CA ILE A 41 -8.89 4.44 -0.04
C ILE A 41 -9.36 4.26 -1.47
N GLU A 42 -8.45 4.32 -2.45
CA GLU A 42 -8.77 4.08 -3.86
C GLU A 42 -9.39 2.69 -4.09
N TRP A 43 -8.85 1.65 -3.43
CA TRP A 43 -9.42 0.30 -3.52
C TRP A 43 -10.84 0.21 -2.95
N LEU A 44 -11.07 0.78 -1.75
CA LEU A 44 -12.39 0.80 -1.11
C LEU A 44 -13.42 1.57 -1.94
N ASP A 45 -12.99 2.67 -2.53
CA ASP A 45 -13.80 3.47 -3.45
C ASP A 45 -14.16 2.66 -4.70
N GLY A 46 -13.18 1.96 -5.30
CA GLY A 46 -13.37 1.11 -6.48
C GLY A 46 -14.34 -0.05 -6.29
N ILE A 47 -14.51 -0.56 -5.06
CA ILE A 47 -15.47 -1.63 -4.74
C ILE A 47 -16.82 -1.11 -4.20
N GLY A 48 -17.04 0.21 -4.21
CA GLY A 48 -18.29 0.80 -3.71
C GLY A 48 -18.49 0.65 -2.20
N ALA A 49 -17.40 0.42 -1.44
CA ALA A 49 -17.43 0.31 0.03
C ALA A 49 -17.41 1.68 0.73
N GLN A 50 -17.68 2.77 0.01
CA GLN A 50 -17.92 4.11 0.55
C GLN A 50 -19.20 4.16 1.39
N ARG A 51 -19.18 3.59 2.59
CA ARG A 51 -20.19 3.88 3.63
C ARG A 51 -19.49 4.42 4.86
N ARG A 52 -19.09 5.70 4.76
CA ARG A 52 -18.72 6.58 5.87
C ARG A 52 -19.94 6.89 6.74
N GLN A 53 -20.64 5.88 7.26
CA GLN A 53 -21.46 6.16 8.43
C GLN A 53 -20.48 6.45 9.57
N VAL A 54 -20.65 7.58 10.25
CA VAL A 54 -19.86 7.91 11.44
C VAL A 54 -19.99 6.73 12.41
N GLY A 55 -18.88 6.06 12.70
CA GLY A 55 -18.84 4.87 13.57
C GLY A 55 -18.90 3.51 12.87
N GLN A 56 -18.99 3.44 11.53
CA GLN A 56 -18.84 2.19 10.77
C GLN A 56 -17.74 2.38 9.71
N GLY A 57 -16.59 1.74 9.91
CA GLY A 57 -15.47 1.82 9.00
C GLY A 57 -14.34 0.89 9.39
N LEU A 58 -13.50 0.54 8.42
CA LEU A 58 -12.29 -0.24 8.66
C LEU A 58 -11.31 0.59 9.49
N VAL A 59 -10.95 0.10 10.66
CA VAL A 59 -9.96 0.73 11.53
C VAL A 59 -8.62 0.03 11.35
N LEU A 60 -7.55 0.81 11.16
CA LEU A 60 -6.19 0.29 11.08
C LEU A 60 -5.77 -0.31 12.43
N LEU A 61 -5.57 -1.63 12.48
CA LEU A 61 -5.11 -2.34 13.67
C LEU A 61 -3.58 -2.44 13.71
N SER A 62 -2.97 -2.81 12.59
CA SER A 62 -1.51 -2.91 12.48
C SER A 62 -1.05 -2.67 11.04
N CYS A 63 0.12 -2.09 10.88
CA CYS A 63 0.78 -1.93 9.59
C CYS A 63 2.26 -2.31 9.73
N THR A 64 2.72 -3.27 8.96
CA THR A 64 4.13 -3.64 8.86
C THR A 64 4.66 -3.25 7.49
N HIS A 65 5.83 -2.64 7.41
CA HIS A 65 6.47 -2.34 6.15
C HIS A 65 7.97 -2.63 6.25
N HIS A 66 8.46 -3.43 5.31
CA HIS A 66 9.88 -3.72 5.13
C HIS A 66 10.42 -2.84 4.01
N PHE A 67 11.31 -1.92 4.37
CA PHE A 67 12.02 -1.04 3.43
C PHE A 67 13.19 -1.82 2.82
N LEU A 68 13.16 -2.07 1.51
CA LEU A 68 14.19 -2.84 0.80
C LEU A 68 15.11 -1.96 -0.03
N LYS A 69 14.54 -0.96 -0.71
CA LYS A 69 15.27 0.00 -1.53
C LYS A 69 14.66 1.39 -1.35
N PRO A 70 15.49 2.45 -1.34
CA PRO A 70 14.96 3.80 -1.33
C PRO A 70 14.29 4.14 -2.66
N VAL A 71 13.44 5.17 -2.61
CA VAL A 71 12.73 5.74 -3.77
C VAL A 71 13.00 7.23 -3.79
N ASP A 72 13.26 7.80 -4.96
CA ASP A 72 13.62 9.22 -5.11
C ASP A 72 12.64 9.95 -6.01
N HIS A 73 12.57 11.27 -5.86
CA HIS A 73 11.90 12.12 -6.84
C HIS A 73 12.86 12.43 -8.02
N PRO A 74 12.38 12.46 -9.28
CA PRO A 74 11.02 12.18 -9.71
C PRO A 74 10.80 10.68 -9.97
N SER A 75 9.74 10.11 -9.40
CA SER A 75 9.29 8.75 -9.68
C SER A 75 7.81 8.56 -9.37
N THR A 76 7.25 7.42 -9.77
CA THR A 76 5.90 6.99 -9.40
C THR A 76 6.01 5.69 -8.62
N VAL A 77 5.51 5.66 -7.39
CA VAL A 77 5.40 4.43 -6.60
C VAL A 77 4.18 3.66 -7.08
N VAL A 78 4.37 2.39 -7.41
CA VAL A 78 3.29 1.45 -7.72
C VAL A 78 3.01 0.64 -6.47
N VAL A 79 1.81 0.78 -5.90
CA VAL A 79 1.37 0.03 -4.73
C VAL A 79 0.40 -1.06 -5.18
N GLU A 80 0.81 -2.32 -5.01
CA GLU A 80 -0.08 -3.46 -5.21
C GLU A 80 -0.69 -3.90 -3.88
N LEU A 81 -2.01 -4.02 -3.83
CA LEU A 81 -2.74 -4.62 -2.72
C LEU A 81 -3.15 -6.04 -3.07
N HIS A 82 -2.92 -6.98 -2.16
CA HIS A 82 -3.18 -8.41 -2.31
C HIS A 82 -4.03 -8.93 -1.16
N ALA A 83 -4.89 -9.90 -1.43
CA ALA A 83 -5.69 -10.55 -0.40
C ALA A 83 -4.80 -11.26 0.63
N GLY A 84 -4.94 -10.88 1.90
CA GLY A 84 -4.39 -11.59 3.04
C GLY A 84 -5.43 -12.50 3.70
N GLU A 85 -5.29 -12.67 5.01
CA GLU A 85 -6.26 -13.41 5.83
C GLU A 85 -7.56 -12.62 6.00
N VAL A 86 -8.70 -13.32 5.90
CA VAL A 86 -10.04 -12.78 6.15
C VAL A 86 -10.60 -13.47 7.38
N GLY A 87 -10.81 -12.70 8.44
CA GLY A 87 -11.46 -13.14 9.68
C GLY A 87 -12.92 -12.73 9.72
N ARG A 88 -13.59 -13.01 10.86
CA ARG A 88 -15.00 -12.66 11.07
C ARG A 88 -15.24 -11.15 11.10
N THR A 89 -14.32 -10.41 11.72
CA THR A 89 -14.36 -8.96 11.91
C THR A 89 -12.99 -8.35 11.65
N SER A 90 -12.21 -8.94 10.74
CA SER A 90 -10.89 -8.43 10.40
C SER A 90 -10.52 -8.77 8.97
N LEU A 91 -9.80 -7.87 8.32
CA LEU A 91 -9.26 -8.04 6.98
C LEU A 91 -7.78 -7.70 7.00
N THR A 92 -6.95 -8.61 6.48
CA THR A 92 -5.55 -8.34 6.20
C THR A 92 -5.35 -8.12 4.70
N LEU A 93 -4.70 -7.02 4.34
CA LEU A 93 -4.17 -6.76 3.01
C LEU A 93 -2.66 -6.91 3.03
N LYS A 94 -2.11 -7.69 2.11
CA LYS A 94 -0.67 -7.70 1.85
C LYS A 94 -0.36 -6.63 0.84
N HIS A 95 0.80 -6.00 0.92
CA HIS A 95 1.23 -5.02 -0.08
C HIS A 95 2.63 -5.31 -0.62
N LYS A 96 2.82 -4.89 -1.86
CA LYS A 96 4.11 -4.80 -2.52
C LYS A 96 4.24 -3.43 -3.16
N MET A 97 5.44 -2.87 -3.12
CA MET A 97 5.74 -1.59 -3.74
C MET A 97 6.87 -1.71 -4.73
N TYR A 98 6.74 -0.95 -5.82
CA TYR A 98 7.70 -0.83 -6.91
C TYR A 98 7.85 0.64 -7.31
N VAL A 99 8.87 0.93 -8.11
CA VAL A 99 8.91 2.15 -8.92
C VAL A 99 8.37 1.81 -10.32
N GLN A 100 7.54 2.68 -10.88
CA GLN A 100 6.98 2.49 -12.22
C GLN A 100 8.10 2.28 -13.26
N GLY A 101 8.03 1.18 -14.00
CA GLY A 101 9.05 0.79 -14.96
C GLY A 101 10.17 -0.09 -14.39
N ASP A 102 10.20 -0.32 -13.07
CA ASP A 102 11.11 -1.27 -12.41
C ASP A 102 10.32 -2.50 -11.93
N THR A 103 10.96 -3.67 -11.95
CA THR A 103 10.43 -4.93 -11.42
C THR A 103 10.96 -5.26 -10.03
N ALA A 104 11.96 -4.52 -9.54
CA ALA A 104 12.50 -4.71 -8.21
C ALA A 104 11.56 -4.16 -7.13
N LEU A 105 11.36 -4.95 -6.07
CA LEU A 105 10.64 -4.51 -4.90
C LEU A 105 11.41 -3.41 -4.17
N VAL A 106 10.71 -2.32 -3.85
CA VAL A 106 11.20 -1.27 -2.96
C VAL A 106 10.74 -1.48 -1.52
N GLY A 107 9.60 -2.15 -1.33
CA GLY A 107 9.12 -2.57 -0.03
C GLY A 107 7.92 -3.51 -0.09
N TYR A 108 7.62 -4.15 1.03
CA TYR A 108 6.47 -5.05 1.17
C TYR A 108 6.04 -5.16 2.63
N GLY A 109 4.87 -5.77 2.87
CA GLY A 109 4.38 -6.01 4.23
C GLY A 109 2.89 -6.31 4.24
N GLU A 110 2.25 -6.01 5.37
CA GLU A 110 0.81 -6.19 5.52
C GLU A 110 0.15 -5.13 6.41
N VAL A 111 -1.14 -4.95 6.14
CA VAL A 111 -2.04 -4.05 6.84
C VAL A 111 -3.21 -4.87 7.35
N LYS A 112 -3.40 -4.91 8.67
CA LYS A 112 -4.56 -5.53 9.30
C LYS A 112 -5.56 -4.46 9.71
N MET A 113 -6.82 -4.67 9.36
CA MET A 113 -7.94 -3.80 9.69
C MET A 113 -9.03 -4.60 10.40
N VAL A 114 -9.85 -3.91 11.19
CA VAL A 114 -11.01 -4.46 11.90
C VAL A 114 -12.26 -3.62 11.67
#